data_AF-A0A6P7T788-F1
#
_entry.id   AF-A0A6P7T788-F1
#
_cell.length_a   1.000
_cell.length_b   1.000
_cell.length_c   1.000
_cell.angle_alpha   90.00
_cell.angle_beta   90.00
_cell.angle_gamma   90.00
#
_symmetry.space_group_name_H-M   'P 1'
#
loop_
_entity.id
_entity.type
_entity.pdbx_description
1 polymer ?
#
loop_
_entity_poly.entity_id
_entity_poly.type
_entity_poly.pdbx_seq_one_letter_code
_entity_poly.pdbx_strand_id
1 'polypeptide(L)'
;MENRQYSTKFDTEIWHGRTHTEVPLVRLAEFSEELFASYSGPDLGLACEEVKNCNDNFHKVAGAQSWNKKDQRAYGLCISLYDQHPIYGKMSGDPIADAFAICCRKNNAIMLIADGVNWGEKSRLAARCALYGSMEYINRKLFQEKTQPASTQEALEILRTSMDAAHRTILKKEGGLTTLCVCLICPVYNSADFAVCCVNVGDSFAYVFSKNNGIREITVGSHDVASERDIRDAGGAIGPVDGENPELQNLTCSLTFVNKGDVVFLTTDGISDNFDPVVTKVAIPRKNTDNNSNDALPTTPDTFEDKPMMEPQERHIYALKEMERIIHEHELLTEETCSAQELCGALVQHVLTLTDSKRKILENPELYRKKKMTSKERKRRDSQIVEQMSKAPGKLDHASIVAYEVGICGEDEEEEEIVLIKESNSVKVSTPNIDCSESSSSSNHEKDLFHPNSISIPVFKKSNPKKFFSKLRNSAATPTSPVSPLTFSLPFLHKKNSSKHFHSVEESEAKTPVSPTSPNLPYPNNQPFYYQTFSYESAV
;
A
#
# COMPACT_ATOMS: atom_id res chain seq x y z
N MET A 1 -48.65 4.07 -1.23
CA MET A 1 -47.66 3.27 -1.97
C MET A 1 -46.37 3.39 -1.19
N GLU A 2 -46.07 2.38 -0.38
CA GLU A 2 -44.81 2.31 0.36
C GLU A 2 -43.65 2.17 -0.62
N ASN A 3 -42.69 3.10 -0.56
CA ASN A 3 -41.41 2.97 -1.25
C ASN A 3 -40.65 1.78 -0.65
N ARG A 4 -40.88 0.57 -1.18
CA ARG A 4 -39.93 -0.51 -1.03
C ARG A 4 -38.69 -0.16 -1.82
N GLN A 5 -37.73 0.46 -1.14
CA GLN A 5 -36.37 0.65 -1.63
C GLN A 5 -35.78 -0.75 -1.78
N TYR A 6 -35.82 -1.31 -2.99
CA TYR A 6 -35.05 -2.49 -3.33
C TYR A 6 -33.58 -2.07 -3.27
N SER A 7 -32.97 -2.18 -2.09
CA SER A 7 -31.51 -2.11 -1.96
C SER A 7 -30.95 -3.25 -2.80
N THR A 8 -30.41 -2.90 -3.97
CA THR A 8 -29.68 -3.85 -4.78
C THR A 8 -28.39 -4.12 -4.03
N LYS A 9 -28.31 -5.26 -3.34
CA LYS A 9 -27.11 -5.67 -2.62
C LYS A 9 -26.15 -6.26 -3.62
N PHE A 10 -24.99 -5.65 -3.79
CA PHE A 10 -23.92 -6.20 -4.62
C PHE A 10 -23.12 -7.24 -3.84
N ASP A 11 -22.73 -8.34 -4.50
CA ASP A 11 -21.89 -9.36 -3.90
C ASP A 11 -20.40 -8.95 -3.91
N THR A 12 -19.55 -9.76 -3.29
CA THR A 12 -18.10 -9.60 -3.18
C THR A 12 -17.32 -10.07 -4.42
N GLU A 13 -18.04 -10.36 -5.51
CA GLU A 13 -17.47 -10.80 -6.78
C GLU A 13 -16.53 -9.73 -7.38
N ILE A 14 -15.49 -10.21 -8.06
CA ILE A 14 -14.49 -9.38 -8.72
C ILE A 14 -14.59 -9.64 -10.22
N TRP A 15 -15.08 -8.65 -10.94
CA TRP A 15 -15.12 -8.67 -12.39
C TRP A 15 -13.84 -8.06 -12.93
N HIS A 16 -13.27 -8.66 -13.97
CA HIS A 16 -12.09 -8.10 -14.62
C HIS A 16 -12.10 -8.41 -16.12
N GLY A 17 -11.35 -7.60 -16.87
CA GLY A 17 -11.19 -7.76 -18.31
C GLY A 17 -10.08 -6.85 -18.87
N ARG A 18 -9.82 -6.96 -20.16
CA ARG A 18 -8.82 -6.13 -20.85
C ARG A 18 -9.33 -4.72 -21.14
N THR A 19 -10.65 -4.59 -21.26
CA THR A 19 -11.33 -3.34 -21.59
C THR A 19 -12.40 -3.01 -20.56
N HIS A 20 -12.78 -1.74 -20.49
CA HIS A 20 -13.85 -1.28 -19.59
C HIS A 20 -15.22 -1.88 -19.92
N THR A 21 -15.44 -2.38 -21.14
CA THR A 21 -16.71 -3.01 -21.55
C THR A 21 -16.88 -4.44 -21.06
N GLU A 22 -15.81 -5.10 -20.60
CA GLU A 22 -15.82 -6.49 -20.13
C GLU A 22 -16.29 -6.62 -18.67
N VAL A 23 -16.46 -5.51 -17.95
CA VAL A 23 -17.02 -5.51 -16.60
C VAL A 23 -18.48 -5.03 -16.58
N PRO A 24 -19.27 -5.36 -15.54
CA PRO A 24 -20.65 -4.90 -15.43
C PRO A 24 -20.82 -3.39 -15.53
N LEU A 25 -21.86 -2.97 -16.25
CA LEU A 25 -22.34 -1.59 -16.27
C LEU A 25 -23.28 -1.36 -15.09
N VAL A 26 -22.86 -0.53 -14.14
CA VAL A 26 -23.67 -0.09 -13.00
C VAL A 26 -23.70 1.43 -12.95
N ARG A 27 -24.88 2.00 -12.69
CA ARG A 27 -25.06 3.45 -12.61
C ARG A 27 -24.44 4.02 -11.34
N LEU A 28 -23.74 5.14 -11.50
CA LEU A 28 -23.08 5.85 -10.40
C LEU A 28 -23.91 7.05 -9.94
N ALA A 29 -23.82 7.39 -8.66
CA ALA A 29 -24.37 8.62 -8.11
C ALA A 29 -23.41 9.81 -8.37
N GLU A 30 -23.88 11.03 -8.13
CA GLU A 30 -23.09 12.24 -8.31
C GLU A 30 -21.91 12.30 -7.33
N PHE A 31 -20.75 12.75 -7.81
CA PHE A 31 -19.53 12.86 -7.02
C PHE A 31 -19.46 14.24 -6.36
N SER A 32 -19.30 14.25 -5.05
CA SER A 32 -19.02 15.48 -4.32
C SER A 32 -17.62 15.99 -4.65
N GLU A 33 -17.48 17.31 -4.78
CA GLU A 33 -16.21 18.02 -4.93
C GLU A 33 -15.53 18.33 -3.58
N GLU A 34 -16.21 18.13 -2.45
CA GLU A 34 -15.73 18.49 -1.12
C GLU A 34 -14.55 17.63 -0.68
N LEU A 35 -13.34 18.19 -0.71
CA LEU A 35 -12.08 17.51 -0.41
C LEU A 35 -11.79 17.46 1.09
N PHE A 36 -11.71 16.26 1.67
CA PHE A 36 -11.32 16.10 3.08
C PHE A 36 -9.87 15.61 3.24
N ALA A 37 -9.32 14.82 2.33
CA ALA A 37 -7.91 14.38 2.37
C ALA A 37 -7.22 14.49 1.00
N SER A 38 -5.95 14.89 1.03
CA SER A 38 -5.08 14.93 -0.16
C SER A 38 -3.63 14.69 0.29
N TYR A 39 -3.14 13.48 0.04
CA TYR A 39 -1.86 13.03 0.56
C TYR A 39 -1.07 12.26 -0.50
N SER A 40 0.22 12.50 -0.57
CA SER A 40 1.13 11.80 -1.48
C SER A 40 2.49 11.61 -0.81
N GLY A 41 3.20 10.57 -1.21
CA GLY A 41 4.53 10.26 -0.71
C GLY A 41 5.34 9.42 -1.70
N PRO A 42 6.65 9.22 -1.43
CA PRO A 42 7.40 9.81 -0.32
C PRO A 42 7.66 11.32 -0.53
N ASP A 43 7.98 12.03 0.56
CA ASP A 43 8.24 13.47 0.59
C ASP A 43 7.08 14.32 0.02
N LEU A 44 7.34 15.10 -1.02
CA LEU A 44 6.33 15.86 -1.76
C LEU A 44 5.56 14.98 -2.75
N GLY A 45 6.00 13.74 -3.00
CA GLY A 45 5.37 12.80 -3.93
C GLY A 45 4.99 13.44 -5.26
N LEU A 46 3.70 13.50 -5.54
CA LEU A 46 3.07 14.13 -6.71
C LEU A 46 3.38 15.64 -6.83
N ALA A 47 3.52 16.36 -5.73
CA ALA A 47 3.79 17.79 -5.71
C ALA A 47 5.22 18.16 -6.15
N CYS A 48 6.15 17.19 -6.24
CA CYS A 48 7.47 17.45 -6.84
C CYS A 48 7.37 17.85 -8.31
N GLU A 49 6.38 17.33 -9.04
CA GLU A 49 6.19 17.63 -10.46
C GLU A 49 5.34 18.87 -10.69
N GLU A 50 4.51 19.28 -9.71
CA GLU A 50 3.77 20.56 -9.74
C GLU A 50 4.74 21.77 -9.80
N VAL A 51 5.89 21.71 -9.11
CA VAL A 51 6.78 22.86 -8.91
C VAL A 51 7.69 23.16 -10.11
N LYS A 52 7.89 22.21 -11.04
CA LYS A 52 8.80 22.37 -12.20
C LYS A 52 8.12 22.93 -13.46
N ASN A 53 6.81 23.12 -13.48
CA ASN A 53 6.08 23.70 -14.62
C ASN A 53 5.88 25.23 -14.50
N CYS A 54 6.74 25.94 -13.77
CA CYS A 54 6.62 27.37 -13.51
C CYS A 54 6.96 28.24 -14.74
N ASN A 55 5.97 28.39 -15.61
CA ASN A 55 5.54 29.67 -16.17
C ASN A 55 4.01 29.58 -16.33
N ASP A 56 3.30 30.51 -15.68
CA ASP A 56 1.85 30.75 -15.71
C ASP A 56 0.95 29.91 -14.78
N ASN A 57 0.18 30.64 -13.95
CA ASN A 57 -0.98 30.23 -13.13
C ASN A 57 -0.92 28.83 -12.49
N PHE A 58 -0.66 28.76 -11.18
CA PHE A 58 -0.75 27.55 -10.34
C PHE A 58 -2.04 26.73 -10.62
N HIS A 59 -1.98 25.79 -11.56
CA HIS A 59 -3.00 24.77 -11.74
C HIS A 59 -2.79 23.74 -10.62
N LYS A 60 -3.69 23.76 -9.65
CA LYS A 60 -3.64 22.83 -8.51
C LYS A 60 -4.30 21.52 -8.94
N VAL A 61 -3.52 20.44 -8.94
CA VAL A 61 -4.07 19.11 -9.23
C VAL A 61 -5.14 18.78 -8.20
N ALA A 62 -6.28 18.24 -8.66
CA ALA A 62 -7.44 17.89 -7.82
C ALA A 62 -8.07 19.05 -7.02
N GLY A 63 -7.71 20.30 -7.28
CA GLY A 63 -8.11 21.42 -6.41
C GLY A 63 -7.50 21.36 -5.00
N ALA A 64 -6.51 20.47 -4.78
CA ALA A 64 -5.83 20.31 -3.51
C ALA A 64 -4.93 21.52 -3.24
N GLN A 65 -5.03 22.11 -2.05
CA GLN A 65 -4.14 23.20 -1.65
C GLN A 65 -2.75 22.69 -1.22
N SER A 66 -2.67 21.43 -0.81
CA SER A 66 -1.47 20.76 -0.33
C SER A 66 -1.65 19.25 -0.48
N TRP A 67 -0.59 18.54 -0.88
CA TRP A 67 -0.51 17.07 -0.93
C TRP A 67 -0.01 16.45 0.37
N ASN A 68 -0.23 17.12 1.50
CA ASN A 68 0.12 16.66 2.84
C ASN A 68 -1.05 16.79 3.84
N LYS A 69 -2.29 16.82 3.35
CA LYS A 69 -3.51 16.83 4.18
C LYS A 69 -3.91 15.39 4.48
N LYS A 70 -3.44 14.87 5.61
CA LYS A 70 -3.67 13.50 6.07
C LYS A 70 -4.99 13.39 6.83
N ASP A 71 -5.60 12.20 6.77
CA ASP A 71 -6.78 11.79 7.55
C ASP A 71 -6.61 10.32 7.95
N GLN A 72 -7.13 9.90 9.10
CA GLN A 72 -7.01 8.51 9.54
C GLN A 72 -7.69 7.53 8.58
N ARG A 73 -8.74 7.98 7.88
CA ARG A 73 -9.46 7.22 6.85
C ARG A 73 -8.76 7.22 5.50
N ALA A 74 -7.72 8.03 5.29
CA ALA A 74 -7.03 8.16 4.01
C ALA A 74 -5.53 8.40 4.22
N TYR A 75 -4.74 7.33 4.15
CA TYR A 75 -3.34 7.34 4.57
C TYR A 75 -2.44 6.52 3.64
N GLY A 76 -1.14 6.79 3.67
CA GLY A 76 -0.16 6.03 2.90
C GLY A 76 1.26 6.17 3.44
N LEU A 77 2.11 5.20 3.10
CA LEU A 77 3.51 5.10 3.49
C LEU A 77 4.35 4.64 2.31
N CYS A 78 5.56 5.18 2.20
CA CYS A 78 6.63 4.69 1.34
C CYS A 78 7.88 4.58 2.20
N ILE A 79 8.49 3.40 2.26
CA ILE A 79 9.72 3.15 3.01
C ILE A 79 10.70 2.33 2.18
N SER A 80 11.97 2.31 2.60
CA SER A 80 12.96 1.39 2.08
C SER A 80 13.14 0.22 3.05
N LEU A 81 12.99 -1.01 2.56
CA LEU A 81 13.36 -2.23 3.30
C LEU A 81 14.84 -2.57 3.10
N TYR A 82 15.55 -1.88 2.21
CA TYR A 82 16.97 -2.10 1.99
C TYR A 82 17.82 -1.76 3.22
N ASP A 83 19.07 -2.21 3.21
CA ASP A 83 20.03 -1.99 4.27
C ASP A 83 20.57 -0.55 4.31
N GLN A 84 20.95 -0.11 5.51
CA GLN A 84 21.69 1.12 5.70
C GLN A 84 23.20 0.85 5.83
N HIS A 85 24.01 1.49 4.99
CA HIS A 85 25.45 1.31 5.08
C HIS A 85 25.98 1.75 6.46
N PRO A 86 26.63 0.86 7.24
CA PRO A 86 26.86 1.08 8.68
C PRO A 86 27.86 2.20 9.00
N ILE A 87 28.73 2.57 8.05
CA ILE A 87 29.76 3.60 8.25
C ILE A 87 29.27 5.01 7.96
N TYR A 88 28.53 5.23 6.87
CA TYR A 88 28.17 6.57 6.40
C TYR A 88 26.65 6.78 6.27
N GLY A 89 25.83 5.78 6.59
CA GLY A 89 24.38 5.94 6.75
C GLY A 89 23.57 6.06 5.47
N LYS A 90 24.17 5.82 4.29
CA LYS A 90 23.42 5.83 3.02
C LYS A 90 22.58 4.55 2.92
N MET A 91 21.33 4.68 2.53
CA MET A 91 20.50 3.51 2.24
C MET A 91 20.87 2.93 0.87
N SER A 92 20.93 1.61 0.78
CA SER A 92 20.78 0.91 -0.49
C SER A 92 19.37 1.19 -1.04
N GLY A 93 19.15 1.09 -2.35
CA GLY A 93 17.88 1.49 -2.96
C GLY A 93 17.77 2.98 -3.30
N ASP A 94 18.51 3.87 -2.61
CA ASP A 94 18.25 5.31 -2.68
C ASP A 94 18.35 5.94 -4.09
N PRO A 95 17.44 6.87 -4.44
CA PRO A 95 16.25 7.26 -3.66
C PRO A 95 15.09 6.26 -3.82
N ILE A 96 14.13 6.29 -2.89
CA ILE A 96 12.88 5.50 -2.99
C ILE A 96 12.24 5.73 -4.37
N ALA A 97 12.08 4.63 -5.12
CA ALA A 97 11.58 4.63 -6.48
C ALA A 97 10.04 4.58 -6.53
N ASP A 98 9.41 4.03 -5.50
CA ASP A 98 7.97 4.03 -5.34
C ASP A 98 7.38 5.41 -5.07
N ALA A 99 6.10 5.55 -5.38
CA ALA A 99 5.28 6.66 -4.91
C ALA A 99 3.80 6.25 -4.78
N PHE A 100 3.06 6.98 -3.94
CA PHE A 100 1.59 6.93 -3.89
C PHE A 100 0.97 8.32 -3.93
N ALA A 101 -0.31 8.39 -4.31
CA ALA A 101 -1.15 9.56 -4.15
C ALA A 101 -2.59 9.16 -3.83
N ILE A 102 -3.23 9.88 -2.90
CA ILE A 102 -4.63 9.70 -2.53
C ILE A 102 -5.34 11.06 -2.45
N CYS A 103 -6.51 11.12 -3.05
CA CYS A 103 -7.39 12.28 -3.05
C CYS A 103 -8.80 11.82 -2.67
N CYS A 104 -9.24 12.13 -1.44
CA CYS A 104 -10.54 11.72 -0.93
C CYS A 104 -11.47 12.91 -0.75
N ARG A 105 -12.65 12.76 -1.32
CA ARG A 105 -13.76 13.70 -1.24
C ARG A 105 -14.90 13.09 -0.44
N LYS A 106 -15.94 13.89 -0.18
CA LYS A 106 -17.03 13.50 0.72
C LYS A 106 -17.62 12.11 0.42
N ASN A 107 -17.78 11.71 -0.83
CA ASN A 107 -18.39 10.43 -1.19
C ASN A 107 -17.62 9.63 -2.26
N ASN A 108 -16.39 10.02 -2.57
CA ASN A 108 -15.56 9.37 -3.59
C ASN A 108 -14.08 9.52 -3.26
N ALA A 109 -13.26 8.61 -3.78
CA ALA A 109 -11.81 8.67 -3.57
C ALA A 109 -11.06 8.21 -4.81
N ILE A 110 -9.92 8.86 -5.08
CA ILE A 110 -8.97 8.50 -6.13
C ILE A 110 -7.67 8.07 -5.44
N MET A 111 -7.23 6.84 -5.71
CA MET A 111 -6.01 6.26 -5.11
C MET A 111 -5.09 5.77 -6.22
N LEU A 112 -3.80 6.10 -6.12
CA LEU A 112 -2.77 5.69 -7.07
C LEU A 112 -1.54 5.19 -6.33
N ILE A 113 -0.92 4.14 -6.85
CA ILE A 113 0.40 3.68 -6.43
C ILE A 113 1.22 3.30 -7.66
N ALA A 114 2.52 3.55 -7.61
CA ALA A 114 3.45 3.24 -8.68
C ALA A 114 4.78 2.78 -8.06
N ASP A 115 5.31 1.69 -8.57
CA ASP A 115 6.66 1.20 -8.30
C ASP A 115 7.55 1.50 -9.51
N GLY A 116 8.64 2.23 -9.28
CA GLY A 116 9.60 2.52 -10.33
C GLY A 116 10.51 1.31 -10.57
N VAL A 117 10.38 0.66 -11.73
CA VAL A 117 11.15 -0.55 -12.08
C VAL A 117 12.64 -0.32 -11.91
N ASN A 118 13.30 -1.22 -11.18
CA ASN A 118 14.66 -1.07 -10.64
C ASN A 118 14.72 -0.06 -9.48
N TRP A 119 15.67 0.87 -9.53
CA TRP A 119 15.97 1.82 -8.45
C TRP A 119 16.76 2.98 -9.03
N GLY A 120 16.81 4.08 -8.29
CA GLY A 120 17.52 5.28 -8.71
C GLY A 120 16.58 6.38 -9.22
N GLU A 121 17.20 7.47 -9.68
CA GLU A 121 16.50 8.71 -9.99
C GLU A 121 15.52 8.58 -11.17
N LYS A 122 15.84 7.79 -12.20
CA LYS A 122 14.96 7.60 -13.36
C LYS A 122 13.69 6.83 -12.99
N SER A 123 13.82 5.77 -12.19
CA SER A 123 12.69 4.97 -11.72
C SER A 123 11.79 5.79 -10.80
N ARG A 124 12.40 6.52 -9.84
CA ARG A 124 11.67 7.48 -8.99
C ARG A 124 10.93 8.55 -9.80
N LEU A 125 11.59 9.11 -10.82
CA LEU A 125 10.98 10.13 -11.66
C LEU A 125 9.80 9.56 -12.45
N ALA A 126 9.92 8.33 -12.97
CA ALA A 126 8.84 7.65 -13.68
C ALA A 126 7.60 7.47 -12.81
N ALA A 127 7.76 6.90 -11.60
CA ALA A 127 6.66 6.71 -10.66
C ALA A 127 5.95 8.03 -10.34
N ARG A 128 6.70 9.10 -10.01
CA ARG A 128 6.11 10.41 -9.70
C ARG A 128 5.40 11.05 -10.91
N CYS A 129 5.98 10.92 -12.11
CA CYS A 129 5.35 11.38 -13.35
C CYS A 129 4.06 10.62 -13.66
N ALA A 130 4.05 9.32 -13.41
CA ALA A 130 2.87 8.47 -13.60
C ALA A 130 1.71 8.92 -12.69
N LEU A 131 2.00 9.11 -11.40
CA LEU A 131 1.01 9.61 -10.45
C LEU A 131 0.48 10.99 -10.85
N TYR A 132 1.37 11.92 -11.20
CA TYR A 132 0.99 13.28 -11.60
C TYR A 132 0.08 13.26 -12.84
N GLY A 133 0.53 12.62 -13.93
CA GLY A 133 -0.21 12.61 -15.19
C GLY A 133 -1.58 11.94 -15.07
N SER A 134 -1.68 10.85 -14.32
CA SER A 134 -2.95 10.17 -14.07
C SER A 134 -3.88 11.02 -13.19
N MET A 135 -3.40 11.50 -12.03
CA MET A 135 -4.22 12.27 -11.10
C MET A 135 -4.72 13.59 -11.71
N GLU A 136 -3.88 14.28 -12.49
CA GLU A 136 -4.25 15.49 -13.23
C GLU A 136 -5.35 15.18 -14.25
N TYR A 137 -5.17 14.14 -15.06
CA TYR A 137 -6.14 13.76 -16.09
C TYR A 137 -7.50 13.41 -15.48
N ILE A 138 -7.52 12.55 -14.45
CA ILE A 138 -8.75 12.10 -13.78
C ILE A 138 -9.49 13.29 -13.20
N ASN A 139 -8.81 14.14 -12.41
CA ASN A 139 -9.49 15.27 -11.77
C ASN A 139 -9.98 16.32 -12.77
N ARG A 140 -9.24 16.56 -13.86
CA ARG A 140 -9.71 17.44 -14.93
C ARG A 140 -11.01 16.92 -15.54
N LYS A 141 -11.07 15.64 -15.87
CA LYS A 141 -12.27 15.00 -16.45
C LYS A 141 -13.46 15.02 -15.50
N LEU A 142 -13.24 14.61 -14.25
CA LEU A 142 -14.33 14.49 -13.27
C LEU A 142 -14.88 15.84 -12.81
N PHE A 143 -14.02 16.83 -12.57
CA PHE A 143 -14.42 18.03 -11.82
C PHE A 143 -14.23 19.35 -12.57
N GLN A 144 -13.28 19.45 -13.51
CA GLN A 144 -13.06 20.69 -14.27
C GLN A 144 -13.92 20.76 -15.53
N GLU A 145 -13.98 19.66 -16.28
CA GLU A 145 -14.82 19.52 -17.48
C GLU A 145 -16.27 19.14 -17.15
N LYS A 146 -16.56 18.82 -15.88
CA LYS A 146 -17.88 18.41 -15.37
C LYS A 146 -18.48 17.22 -16.12
N THR A 147 -17.64 16.32 -16.61
CA THR A 147 -18.02 15.06 -17.26
C THR A 147 -17.85 13.90 -16.27
N GLN A 148 -18.57 13.96 -15.15
CA GLN A 148 -18.59 12.84 -14.20
C GLN A 148 -19.18 11.60 -14.89
N PRO A 149 -18.61 10.40 -14.68
CA PRO A 149 -19.07 9.18 -15.32
C PRO A 149 -20.46 8.81 -14.78
N ALA A 150 -21.39 8.50 -15.68
CA ALA A 150 -22.72 8.02 -15.32
C ALA A 150 -22.71 6.53 -14.95
N SER A 151 -21.64 5.81 -15.28
CA SER A 151 -21.52 4.36 -15.11
C SER A 151 -20.11 3.90 -14.73
N THR A 152 -19.99 2.69 -14.19
CA THR A 152 -18.72 2.00 -13.91
C THR A 152 -17.84 1.83 -15.14
N GLN A 153 -18.42 1.60 -16.32
CA GLN A 153 -17.66 1.46 -17.56
C GLN A 153 -17.05 2.79 -18.01
N GLU A 154 -17.79 3.90 -17.91
CA GLU A 154 -17.24 5.25 -18.17
C GLU A 154 -16.16 5.64 -17.16
N ALA A 155 -16.34 5.28 -15.88
CA ALA A 155 -15.32 5.48 -14.86
C ALA A 155 -14.02 4.74 -15.22
N LEU A 156 -14.10 3.47 -15.63
CA LEU A 156 -12.95 2.69 -16.08
C LEU A 156 -12.34 3.21 -17.38
N GLU A 157 -13.12 3.74 -18.31
CA GLU A 157 -12.60 4.40 -19.51
C GLU A 157 -11.75 5.62 -19.16
N ILE A 158 -12.19 6.44 -18.20
CA ILE A 158 -11.43 7.59 -17.68
C ILE A 158 -10.11 7.11 -17.06
N LEU A 159 -10.15 6.07 -16.21
CA LEU A 159 -8.94 5.51 -15.60
C LEU A 159 -7.99 4.90 -16.64
N ARG A 160 -8.52 4.19 -17.63
CA ARG A 160 -7.71 3.60 -18.70
C ARG A 160 -6.99 4.67 -19.51
N THR A 161 -7.67 5.78 -19.82
CA THR A 161 -7.09 6.91 -20.55
C THR A 161 -6.10 7.70 -19.68
N SER A 162 -6.24 7.67 -18.35
CA SER A 162 -5.27 8.30 -17.45
C SER A 162 -3.90 7.62 -17.52
N MET A 163 -3.85 6.31 -17.80
CA MET A 163 -2.59 5.58 -18.05
C MET A 163 -1.81 6.18 -19.22
N ASP A 164 -2.49 6.62 -20.29
CA ASP A 164 -1.84 7.26 -21.44
C ASP A 164 -1.34 8.67 -21.10
N ALA A 165 -2.02 9.38 -20.18
CA ALA A 165 -1.55 10.65 -19.66
C ALA A 165 -0.31 10.48 -18.75
N ALA A 166 -0.31 9.46 -17.90
CA ALA A 166 0.85 9.05 -17.11
C ALA A 166 2.05 8.74 -18.01
N HIS A 167 1.87 7.87 -19.00
CA HIS A 167 2.92 7.48 -19.94
C HIS A 167 3.51 8.68 -20.70
N ARG A 168 2.69 9.58 -21.25
CA ARG A 168 3.16 10.80 -21.89
C ARG A 168 3.95 11.72 -20.95
N THR A 169 3.55 11.77 -19.68
CA THR A 169 4.26 12.56 -18.67
C THR A 169 5.65 11.99 -18.39
N ILE A 170 5.78 10.66 -18.29
CA ILE A 170 7.06 9.97 -18.13
C ILE A 170 7.98 10.30 -19.31
N LEU A 171 7.51 10.14 -20.55
CA LEU A 171 8.31 10.41 -21.75
C LEU A 171 8.76 11.88 -21.81
N LYS A 172 7.84 12.83 -21.55
CA LYS A 172 8.13 14.26 -21.54
C LYS A 172 9.21 14.66 -20.52
N LYS A 173 9.32 13.91 -19.42
CA LYS A 173 10.29 14.16 -18.34
C LYS A 173 11.50 13.24 -18.41
N GLU A 174 11.61 12.40 -19.45
CA GLU A 174 12.70 11.44 -19.64
C GLU A 174 12.86 10.48 -18.45
N GLY A 175 11.73 10.10 -17.84
CA GLY A 175 11.68 9.10 -16.76
C GLY A 175 12.03 7.70 -17.25
N GLY A 176 12.32 6.81 -16.29
CA GLY A 176 12.47 5.37 -16.53
C GLY A 176 11.13 4.66 -16.70
N LEU A 177 11.05 3.43 -16.20
CA LEU A 177 9.86 2.59 -16.26
C LEU A 177 9.20 2.53 -14.88
N THR A 178 7.88 2.33 -14.85
CA THR A 178 7.14 2.16 -13.59
C THR A 178 5.88 1.33 -13.80
N THR A 179 5.45 0.60 -12.77
CA THR A 179 4.10 0.06 -12.67
C THR A 179 3.10 1.21 -12.44
N LEU A 180 1.81 0.95 -12.59
CA LEU A 180 0.80 1.90 -12.15
C LEU A 180 -0.52 1.17 -11.84
N CYS A 181 -0.98 1.30 -10.60
CA CYS A 181 -2.32 0.89 -10.18
C CYS A 181 -3.14 2.11 -9.78
N VAL A 182 -4.34 2.24 -10.37
CA VAL A 182 -5.25 3.38 -10.19
C VAL A 182 -6.61 2.87 -9.79
N CYS A 183 -7.14 3.37 -8.67
CA CYS A 183 -8.49 3.08 -8.19
C CYS A 183 -9.33 4.35 -8.06
N LEU A 184 -10.60 4.24 -8.46
CA LEU A 184 -11.65 5.22 -8.20
C LEU A 184 -12.79 4.54 -7.44
N ILE A 185 -13.04 5.02 -6.22
CA ILE A 185 -14.14 4.57 -5.38
C ILE A 185 -15.33 5.51 -5.62
N CYS A 186 -16.44 4.97 -6.10
CA CYS A 186 -17.61 5.71 -6.55
C CYS A 186 -18.87 5.31 -5.77
N PRO A 187 -19.75 6.24 -5.40
CA PRO A 187 -21.06 5.90 -4.84
C PRO A 187 -21.97 5.31 -5.93
N VAL A 188 -22.68 4.22 -5.61
CA VAL A 188 -23.62 3.59 -6.56
C VAL A 188 -24.97 4.29 -6.50
N TYR A 189 -25.58 4.52 -7.67
CA TYR A 189 -26.88 5.19 -7.76
C TYR A 189 -27.98 4.40 -7.04
N ASN A 190 -28.72 5.06 -6.13
CA ASN A 190 -29.78 4.47 -5.31
C ASN A 190 -29.33 3.25 -4.48
N SER A 191 -28.07 3.21 -4.05
CA SER A 191 -27.55 2.19 -3.14
C SER A 191 -26.69 2.82 -2.03
N ALA A 192 -26.51 2.10 -0.93
CA ALA A 192 -25.53 2.42 0.12
C ALA A 192 -24.12 1.88 -0.22
N ASP A 193 -24.03 1.06 -1.28
CA ASP A 193 -22.79 0.44 -1.71
C ASP A 193 -21.94 1.39 -2.56
N PHE A 194 -20.64 1.11 -2.57
CA PHE A 194 -19.67 1.78 -3.43
C PHE A 194 -19.08 0.81 -4.44
N ALA A 195 -18.79 1.31 -5.63
CA ALA A 195 -18.04 0.59 -6.65
C ALA A 195 -16.57 0.98 -6.56
N VAL A 196 -15.67 0.01 -6.61
CA VAL A 196 -14.23 0.23 -6.79
C VAL A 196 -13.88 -0.11 -8.23
N CYS A 197 -13.65 0.92 -9.04
CA CYS A 197 -13.15 0.79 -10.40
C CYS A 197 -11.61 0.85 -10.35
N CYS A 198 -10.93 -0.17 -10.88
CA CYS A 198 -9.48 -0.27 -10.84
C CYS A 198 -8.93 -0.49 -12.25
N VAL A 199 -7.83 0.20 -12.60
CA VAL A 199 -7.00 -0.14 -13.76
C VAL A 199 -5.58 -0.35 -13.27
N ASN A 200 -4.98 -1.48 -13.62
CA ASN A 200 -3.64 -1.87 -13.20
C ASN A 200 -2.77 -2.24 -14.41
N VAL A 201 -1.49 -1.91 -14.33
CA VAL A 201 -0.40 -2.44 -15.16
C VAL A 201 0.83 -2.67 -14.28
N GLY A 202 1.40 -3.86 -14.36
CA GLY A 202 2.46 -4.31 -13.44
C GLY A 202 1.94 -5.13 -12.25
N ASP A 203 2.80 -5.30 -11.25
CA ASP A 203 2.59 -6.13 -10.05
C ASP A 203 2.39 -5.31 -8.76
N SER A 204 1.94 -4.06 -8.90
CA SER A 204 1.41 -3.28 -7.78
C SER A 204 -0.09 -3.56 -7.63
N PHE A 205 -0.46 -4.27 -6.58
CA PHE A 205 -1.80 -4.85 -6.45
C PHE A 205 -2.75 -4.02 -5.60
N ALA A 206 -4.05 -4.24 -5.80
CA ALA A 206 -5.14 -3.60 -5.07
C ALA A 206 -5.98 -4.63 -4.33
N TYR A 207 -6.44 -4.28 -3.14
CA TYR A 207 -7.13 -5.17 -2.22
C TYR A 207 -8.32 -4.48 -1.56
N VAL A 208 -9.29 -5.28 -1.11
CA VAL A 208 -10.33 -4.87 -0.17
C VAL A 208 -10.18 -5.70 1.10
N PHE A 209 -10.12 -5.05 2.24
CA PHE A 209 -10.38 -5.66 3.55
C PHE A 209 -11.81 -5.34 3.98
N SER A 210 -12.59 -6.39 4.25
CA SER A 210 -13.94 -6.29 4.80
C SER A 210 -14.03 -7.15 6.04
N LYS A 211 -14.57 -6.62 7.14
CA LYS A 211 -14.72 -7.37 8.41
C LYS A 211 -15.52 -8.66 8.25
N ASN A 212 -16.48 -8.66 7.32
CA ASN A 212 -17.36 -9.81 7.10
C ASN A 212 -16.79 -10.81 6.09
N ASN A 213 -15.91 -10.37 5.18
CA ASN A 213 -15.48 -11.16 4.03
C ASN A 213 -13.96 -11.39 3.95
N GLY A 214 -13.19 -10.84 4.90
CA GLY A 214 -11.73 -10.90 4.90
C GLY A 214 -11.11 -10.05 3.79
N ILE A 215 -9.89 -10.43 3.39
CA ILE A 215 -9.16 -9.76 2.31
C ILE A 215 -9.41 -10.46 0.97
N ARG A 216 -9.66 -9.66 -0.06
CA ARG A 216 -9.72 -10.09 -1.47
C ARG A 216 -8.91 -9.17 -2.36
N GLU A 217 -8.25 -9.72 -3.38
CA GLU A 217 -7.45 -8.95 -4.33
C GLU A 217 -8.30 -8.51 -5.55
N ILE A 218 -8.35 -7.21 -5.82
CA ILE A 218 -9.07 -6.59 -6.94
C ILE A 218 -8.35 -6.83 -8.28
N THR A 219 -7.03 -6.95 -8.25
CA THR A 219 -6.13 -7.05 -9.41
C THR A 219 -5.86 -8.48 -9.88
N VAL A 220 -6.66 -9.48 -9.46
CA VAL A 220 -6.48 -10.89 -9.88
C VAL A 220 -6.46 -11.10 -11.40
N GLY A 221 -7.05 -10.20 -12.19
CA GLY A 221 -7.00 -10.30 -13.66
C GLY A 221 -5.65 -9.91 -14.28
N SER A 222 -4.75 -9.26 -13.53
CA SER A 222 -3.44 -8.82 -14.02
C SER A 222 -2.36 -9.88 -13.89
N HIS A 223 -2.65 -11.05 -13.33
CA HIS A 223 -1.71 -12.17 -13.29
C HIS A 223 -2.45 -13.50 -13.15
N ASP A 224 -1.83 -14.59 -13.58
CA ASP A 224 -2.39 -15.92 -13.35
C ASP A 224 -1.99 -16.42 -11.95
N VAL A 225 -2.94 -16.36 -11.01
CA VAL A 225 -2.77 -16.83 -9.62
C VAL A 225 -2.42 -18.32 -9.53
N ALA A 226 -2.69 -19.11 -10.57
CA ALA A 226 -2.36 -20.53 -10.61
C ALA A 226 -0.96 -20.81 -11.20
N SER A 227 -0.29 -19.78 -11.73
CA SER A 227 1.03 -19.90 -12.35
C SER A 227 2.14 -19.34 -11.46
N GLU A 228 3.34 -19.90 -11.61
CA GLU A 228 4.54 -19.36 -10.96
C GLU A 228 4.85 -17.95 -11.48
N ARG A 229 5.06 -17.02 -10.56
CA ARG A 229 5.45 -15.64 -10.86
C ARG A 229 6.96 -15.46 -10.70
N ASP A 230 7.62 -14.86 -11.70
CA ASP A 230 8.98 -14.35 -11.49
C ASP A 230 8.90 -13.05 -10.69
N ILE A 231 9.34 -13.08 -9.43
CA ILE A 231 9.29 -11.93 -8.51
C ILE A 231 10.16 -10.74 -8.92
N ARG A 232 10.90 -10.86 -10.04
CA ARG A 232 11.73 -9.80 -10.63
C ARG A 232 11.08 -9.18 -11.87
N ASP A 233 9.98 -9.76 -12.33
CA ASP A 233 9.25 -9.31 -13.51
C ASP A 233 7.87 -8.80 -13.08
N ALA A 234 7.64 -7.52 -13.34
CA ALA A 234 6.37 -6.88 -13.07
C ALA A 234 5.26 -7.35 -14.04
N GLY A 235 5.63 -7.99 -15.16
CA GLY A 235 4.73 -8.44 -16.22
C GLY A 235 4.18 -7.32 -17.12
N GLY A 236 4.39 -6.06 -16.75
CA GLY A 236 4.03 -4.89 -17.53
C GLY A 236 4.50 -3.60 -16.87
N ALA A 237 4.77 -2.58 -17.67
CA ALA A 237 5.24 -1.29 -17.19
C ALA A 237 4.89 -0.16 -18.18
N ILE A 238 4.66 1.03 -17.65
CA ILE A 238 4.56 2.26 -18.45
C ILE A 238 5.88 3.02 -18.45
N GLY A 239 6.16 3.67 -19.57
CA GLY A 239 7.42 4.36 -19.83
C GLY A 239 8.05 3.83 -21.12
N PRO A 240 9.30 4.22 -21.43
CA PRO A 240 9.99 3.81 -22.66
C PRO A 240 10.52 2.36 -22.56
N VAL A 241 9.63 1.36 -22.56
CA VAL A 241 10.00 -0.06 -22.45
C VAL A 241 10.64 -0.56 -23.75
N ASP A 242 9.94 -0.36 -24.87
CA ASP A 242 10.45 -0.62 -26.22
C ASP A 242 10.39 0.66 -27.06
N GLY A 243 11.51 1.39 -27.07
CA GLY A 243 11.55 2.74 -27.62
C GLY A 243 10.68 3.67 -26.79
N GLU A 244 9.65 4.27 -27.40
CA GLU A 244 8.65 5.08 -26.68
C GLU A 244 7.44 4.26 -26.21
N ASN A 245 7.35 2.97 -26.55
CA ASN A 245 6.16 2.17 -26.27
C ASN A 245 6.18 1.59 -24.84
N PRO A 246 5.01 1.56 -24.15
CA PRO A 246 4.85 0.85 -22.90
C PRO A 246 4.62 -0.65 -23.12
N GLU A 247 4.80 -1.44 -22.08
CA GLU A 247 4.45 -2.87 -22.05
C GLU A 247 3.16 -3.06 -21.25
N LEU A 248 2.07 -3.37 -21.94
CA LEU A 248 0.72 -3.44 -21.37
C LEU A 248 0.17 -4.88 -21.33
N GLN A 249 1.05 -5.88 -21.39
CA GLN A 249 0.64 -7.29 -21.54
C GLN A 249 -0.26 -7.76 -20.39
N ASN A 250 -0.08 -7.23 -19.19
CA ASN A 250 -0.90 -7.54 -18.03
C ASN A 250 -1.88 -6.42 -17.63
N LEU A 251 -2.08 -5.42 -18.50
CA LEU A 251 -3.05 -4.36 -18.24
C LEU A 251 -4.45 -4.94 -18.09
N THR A 252 -5.12 -4.53 -17.01
CA THR A 252 -6.41 -5.05 -16.59
C THR A 252 -7.31 -3.95 -16.05
N CYS A 253 -8.58 -3.99 -16.43
CA CYS A 253 -9.67 -3.25 -15.79
C CYS A 253 -10.41 -4.19 -14.83
N SER A 254 -10.61 -3.77 -13.59
CA SER A 254 -11.32 -4.53 -12.56
C SER A 254 -12.43 -3.72 -11.90
N LEU A 255 -13.46 -4.42 -11.45
CA LEU A 255 -14.59 -3.88 -10.70
C LEU A 255 -14.91 -4.81 -9.52
N THR A 256 -15.15 -4.23 -8.35
CA THR A 256 -15.76 -4.91 -7.18
C THR A 256 -16.66 -3.91 -6.46
N PHE A 257 -17.56 -4.42 -5.63
CA PHE A 257 -18.35 -3.59 -4.71
C PHE A 257 -17.87 -3.71 -3.28
N VAL A 258 -18.05 -2.64 -2.52
CA VAL A 258 -17.61 -2.49 -1.13
C VAL A 258 -18.66 -1.71 -0.33
N ASN A 259 -18.72 -1.95 0.97
CA ASN A 259 -19.66 -1.29 1.87
C ASN A 259 -18.97 -0.18 2.69
N LYS A 260 -19.77 0.68 3.34
CA LYS A 260 -19.25 1.61 4.35
C LYS A 260 -18.46 0.84 5.42
N GLY A 261 -17.26 1.32 5.74
CA GLY A 261 -16.33 0.75 6.71
C GLY A 261 -15.39 -0.32 6.17
N ASP A 262 -15.55 -0.76 4.90
CA ASP A 262 -14.53 -1.57 4.23
C ASP A 262 -13.30 -0.70 3.94
N VAL A 263 -12.10 -1.30 3.91
CA VAL A 263 -10.85 -0.60 3.58
C VAL A 263 -10.33 -1.07 2.23
N VAL A 264 -10.22 -0.15 1.27
CA VAL A 264 -9.51 -0.38 0.00
C VAL A 264 -8.06 0.00 0.19
N PHE A 265 -7.12 -0.85 -0.21
CA PHE A 265 -5.69 -0.52 -0.12
C PHE A 265 -4.91 -1.03 -1.32
N LEU A 266 -3.85 -0.30 -1.69
CA LEU A 266 -2.95 -0.61 -2.79
C LEU A 266 -1.55 -0.81 -2.25
N THR A 267 -0.79 -1.74 -2.82
CA THR A 267 0.57 -2.05 -2.38
C THR A 267 1.54 -2.21 -3.56
N THR A 268 2.81 -1.87 -3.34
CA THR A 268 3.90 -2.31 -4.22
C THR A 268 4.38 -3.72 -3.83
N ASP A 269 5.17 -4.33 -4.68
CA ASP A 269 5.71 -5.69 -4.49
C ASP A 269 6.57 -5.82 -3.22
N GLY A 270 7.22 -4.74 -2.78
CA GLY A 270 7.93 -4.68 -1.50
C GLY A 270 7.05 -4.92 -0.28
N ILE A 271 5.73 -4.75 -0.39
CA ILE A 271 4.77 -5.22 0.60
C ILE A 271 4.26 -6.61 0.22
N SER A 272 3.62 -6.78 -0.94
CA SER A 272 2.86 -8.00 -1.26
C SER A 272 3.73 -9.26 -1.33
N ASP A 273 4.96 -9.17 -1.82
CA ASP A 273 5.88 -10.32 -1.88
C ASP A 273 6.29 -10.80 -0.50
N ASN A 274 6.33 -9.90 0.47
CA ASN A 274 6.66 -10.24 1.85
C ASN A 274 5.51 -10.97 2.58
N PHE A 275 4.39 -11.25 1.91
CA PHE A 275 3.32 -12.15 2.38
C PHE A 275 3.31 -13.51 1.65
N ASP A 276 4.10 -13.70 0.59
CA ASP A 276 4.24 -15.01 -0.06
C ASP A 276 5.00 -15.98 0.87
N PRO A 277 4.45 -17.17 1.18
CA PRO A 277 5.04 -18.09 2.14
C PRO A 277 6.39 -18.69 1.72
N VAL A 278 6.73 -18.69 0.44
CA VAL A 278 8.04 -19.09 -0.10
C VAL A 278 9.06 -17.95 0.04
N VAL A 279 8.63 -16.70 -0.12
CA VAL A 279 9.47 -15.51 0.15
C VAL A 279 9.77 -15.41 1.64
N THR A 280 8.78 -15.63 2.51
CA THR A 280 8.94 -15.64 3.98
C THR A 280 9.61 -16.92 4.51
N LYS A 281 9.91 -17.89 3.64
CA LYS A 281 10.55 -19.17 3.99
C LYS A 281 9.74 -20.06 4.93
N VAL A 282 8.43 -19.86 5.06
CA VAL A 282 7.55 -20.77 5.81
C VAL A 282 7.13 -21.99 4.98
N ALA A 283 7.11 -21.85 3.65
CA ALA A 283 6.81 -22.92 2.70
C ALA A 283 7.91 -23.08 1.64
N ILE A 284 7.83 -24.17 0.87
CA ILE A 284 8.63 -24.40 -0.34
C ILE A 284 7.70 -24.49 -1.56
N PRO A 285 8.13 -23.99 -2.74
CA PRO A 285 7.29 -24.03 -3.93
C PRO A 285 7.17 -25.48 -4.42
N ARG A 286 5.95 -25.89 -4.78
CA ARG A 286 5.74 -27.21 -5.38
C ARG A 286 6.24 -27.19 -6.82
N LYS A 287 7.19 -28.06 -7.14
CA LYS A 287 7.65 -28.25 -8.53
C LYS A 287 6.68 -29.19 -9.23
N ASN A 288 6.15 -28.78 -10.39
CA ASN A 288 5.49 -29.69 -11.30
C ASN A 288 6.49 -30.78 -11.71
N THR A 289 6.17 -32.03 -11.39
CA THR A 289 6.95 -33.17 -11.85
C THR A 289 6.58 -33.43 -13.30
N ASP A 290 7.30 -32.80 -14.22
CA ASP A 290 7.27 -33.24 -15.61
C ASP A 290 7.84 -34.67 -15.62
N ASN A 291 7.00 -35.65 -15.94
CA ASN A 291 7.31 -37.08 -15.98
C ASN A 291 8.36 -37.47 -17.06
N ASN A 292 9.23 -36.55 -17.50
CA ASN A 292 10.14 -36.75 -18.62
C ASN A 292 11.54 -36.12 -18.50
N SER A 293 12.00 -35.74 -17.30
CA SER A 293 13.41 -35.39 -17.09
C SER A 293 14.11 -36.38 -16.16
N ASN A 294 14.97 -37.23 -16.74
CA ASN A 294 15.96 -38.06 -16.06
C ASN A 294 17.12 -37.23 -15.47
N ASP A 295 16.84 -36.04 -14.94
CA ASP A 295 17.86 -35.24 -14.27
C ASP A 295 17.94 -35.68 -12.81
N ALA A 296 19.03 -36.40 -12.54
CA ALA A 296 19.40 -36.88 -11.22
C ALA A 296 19.28 -35.75 -10.18
N LEU A 297 18.58 -36.06 -9.08
CA LEU A 297 18.57 -35.27 -7.85
C LEU A 297 20.00 -34.75 -7.54
N PRO A 298 20.18 -33.45 -7.24
CA PRO A 298 21.21 -33.08 -6.31
C PRO A 298 20.79 -33.62 -4.95
N THR A 299 21.30 -34.80 -4.59
CA THR A 299 21.20 -35.35 -3.25
C THR A 299 22.05 -34.49 -2.33
N THR A 300 21.47 -33.41 -1.80
CA THR A 300 21.94 -32.80 -0.56
C THR A 300 20.92 -33.13 0.53
N PRO A 301 21.16 -34.18 1.33
CA PRO A 301 20.45 -34.37 2.57
C PRO A 301 21.00 -33.32 3.55
N ASP A 302 20.16 -32.38 3.99
CA ASP A 302 20.15 -31.77 5.32
C ASP A 302 19.36 -30.45 5.31
N THR A 303 18.31 -30.37 6.16
CA THR A 303 17.52 -29.20 6.64
C THR A 303 16.16 -28.81 6.01
N PHE A 304 15.61 -29.53 5.02
CA PHE A 304 14.29 -29.19 4.44
C PHE A 304 13.09 -30.03 4.92
N GLU A 305 13.25 -30.92 5.91
CA GLU A 305 12.30 -32.03 6.13
C GLU A 305 10.90 -31.68 6.67
N ASP A 306 10.60 -30.45 7.11
CA ASP A 306 9.29 -30.14 7.74
C ASP A 306 8.49 -28.97 7.14
N LYS A 307 8.89 -28.37 6.00
CA LYS A 307 8.16 -27.23 5.42
C LYS A 307 7.05 -27.69 4.47
N PRO A 308 5.83 -27.12 4.56
CA PRO A 308 4.76 -27.43 3.61
C PRO A 308 5.17 -27.04 2.19
N MET A 309 4.86 -27.91 1.23
CA MET A 309 4.90 -27.59 -0.19
C MET A 309 3.60 -26.89 -0.57
N MET A 310 3.68 -25.79 -1.33
CA MET A 310 2.50 -25.04 -1.76
C MET A 310 2.54 -24.73 -3.26
N GLU A 311 1.41 -24.88 -3.93
CA GLU A 311 1.16 -24.42 -5.31
C GLU A 311 0.98 -22.90 -5.36
N PRO A 312 1.19 -22.24 -6.51
CA PRO A 312 0.96 -20.79 -6.68
C PRO A 312 -0.37 -20.28 -6.10
N GLN A 313 -1.48 -20.98 -6.40
CA GLN A 313 -2.80 -20.58 -5.92
C GLN A 313 -2.93 -20.69 -4.38
N GLU A 314 -2.32 -21.72 -3.78
CA GLU A 314 -2.32 -21.90 -2.33
C GLU A 314 -1.50 -20.80 -1.64
N ARG A 315 -0.37 -20.40 -2.25
CA ARG A 315 0.47 -19.29 -1.77
C ARG A 315 -0.27 -17.96 -1.81
N HIS A 316 -1.02 -17.70 -2.88
CA HIS A 316 -1.86 -16.50 -2.99
C HIS A 316 -2.91 -16.46 -1.87
N ILE A 317 -3.65 -17.56 -1.66
CA ILE A 317 -4.65 -17.66 -0.58
C ILE A 317 -3.99 -17.46 0.80
N TYR A 318 -2.82 -18.08 1.02
CA TYR A 318 -2.06 -17.92 2.25
C TYR A 318 -1.68 -16.45 2.50
N ALA A 319 -1.16 -15.76 1.47
CA ALA A 319 -0.75 -14.36 1.57
C ALA A 319 -1.92 -13.45 1.99
N LEU A 320 -3.11 -13.64 1.39
CA LEU A 320 -4.31 -12.88 1.77
C LEU A 320 -4.71 -13.15 3.23
N LYS A 321 -4.66 -14.43 3.66
CA LYS A 321 -4.99 -14.80 5.05
C LYS A 321 -3.97 -14.32 6.07
N GLU A 322 -2.71 -14.22 5.67
CA GLU A 322 -1.67 -13.68 6.53
C GLU A 322 -1.81 -12.16 6.71
N MET A 323 -2.13 -11.42 5.63
CA MET A 323 -2.49 -10.00 5.75
C MET A 323 -3.71 -9.81 6.67
N GLU A 324 -4.75 -10.64 6.52
CA GLU A 324 -5.96 -10.61 7.34
C GLU A 324 -5.64 -10.88 8.82
N ARG A 325 -4.79 -11.87 9.10
CA ARG A 325 -4.31 -12.19 10.45
C ARG A 325 -3.64 -10.98 11.11
N ILE A 326 -2.77 -10.27 10.39
CA ILE A 326 -2.05 -9.10 10.93
C ILE A 326 -3.01 -7.97 11.29
N ILE A 327 -4.04 -7.73 10.48
CA ILE A 327 -5.05 -6.70 10.77
C ILE A 327 -5.86 -7.10 12.01
N HIS A 328 -6.36 -8.33 12.09
CA HIS A 328 -7.12 -8.80 13.25
C HIS A 328 -6.30 -8.84 14.54
N GLU A 329 -5.00 -9.17 14.46
CA GLU A 329 -4.10 -9.09 15.62
C GLU A 329 -3.94 -7.65 16.11
N HIS A 330 -3.85 -6.69 15.20
CA HIS A 330 -3.85 -5.28 15.58
C HIS A 330 -5.15 -4.91 16.30
N GLU A 331 -6.32 -5.19 15.72
CA GLU A 331 -7.62 -4.88 16.33
C GLU A 331 -7.81 -5.55 17.70
N LEU A 332 -7.34 -6.80 17.85
CA LEU A 332 -7.39 -7.52 19.12
C LEU A 332 -6.51 -6.87 20.19
N LEU A 333 -5.34 -6.36 19.81
CA LEU A 333 -4.39 -5.74 20.74
C LEU A 333 -4.80 -4.31 21.13
N THR A 334 -5.47 -3.58 20.24
CA THR A 334 -5.90 -2.19 20.48
C THR A 334 -7.33 -2.08 20.99
N GLU A 335 -8.15 -3.13 20.86
CA GLU A 335 -9.60 -3.10 21.10
C GLU A 335 -10.34 -2.06 20.23
N GLU A 336 -9.72 -1.66 19.12
CA GLU A 336 -10.21 -0.63 18.20
C GLU A 336 -10.22 -1.18 16.78
N THR A 337 -11.20 -0.75 15.98
CA THR A 337 -11.30 -1.15 14.58
C THR A 337 -10.21 -0.48 13.76
N CYS A 338 -9.62 -1.21 12.82
CA CYS A 338 -8.47 -0.73 12.07
C CYS A 338 -8.88 0.32 11.03
N SER A 339 -8.50 1.58 11.28
CA SER A 339 -8.58 2.64 10.27
C SER A 339 -7.59 2.40 9.13
N ALA A 340 -7.74 3.12 8.02
CA ALA A 340 -6.78 3.05 6.90
C ALA A 340 -5.32 3.35 7.34
N GLN A 341 -5.13 4.28 8.27
CA GLN A 341 -3.81 4.61 8.83
C GLN A 341 -3.21 3.45 9.64
N GLU A 342 -4.01 2.80 10.48
CA GLU A 342 -3.56 1.67 11.30
C GLU A 342 -3.27 0.44 10.46
N LEU A 343 -4.09 0.17 9.43
CA LEU A 343 -3.87 -0.92 8.48
C LEU A 343 -2.53 -0.73 7.76
N CYS A 344 -2.26 0.48 7.27
CA CYS A 344 -0.97 0.81 6.67
C CYS A 344 0.18 0.57 7.65
N GLY A 345 0.03 1.01 8.90
CA GLY A 345 1.04 0.84 9.94
C GLY A 345 1.31 -0.63 10.27
N ALA A 346 0.27 -1.44 10.43
CA ALA A 346 0.37 -2.84 10.80
C ALA A 346 1.07 -3.68 9.73
N LEU A 347 0.66 -3.53 8.46
CA LEU A 347 1.28 -4.27 7.34
C LEU A 347 2.73 -3.84 7.11
N VAL A 348 3.03 -2.52 7.16
CA VAL A 348 4.41 -2.02 7.04
C VAL A 348 5.30 -2.51 8.19
N GLN A 349 4.78 -2.50 9.42
CA GLN A 349 5.52 -2.99 10.58
C GLN A 349 5.81 -4.49 10.49
N HIS A 350 4.88 -5.27 9.94
CA HIS A 350 5.10 -6.70 9.69
C HIS A 350 6.26 -6.92 8.72
N VAL A 351 6.23 -6.30 7.53
CA VAL A 351 7.29 -6.51 6.52
C VAL A 351 8.64 -5.97 6.98
N LEU A 352 8.68 -4.88 7.74
CA LEU A 352 9.89 -4.38 8.37
C LEU A 352 10.46 -5.42 9.34
N THR A 353 9.61 -5.98 10.20
CA THR A 353 10.06 -6.98 11.19
C THR A 353 10.57 -8.25 10.50
N LEU A 354 9.88 -8.72 9.45
CA LEU A 354 10.25 -9.89 8.66
C LEU A 354 11.66 -9.74 8.05
N THR A 355 11.92 -8.59 7.44
CA THR A 355 13.14 -8.32 6.66
C THR A 355 14.33 -7.84 7.49
N ASP A 356 14.15 -7.64 8.81
CA ASP A 356 15.19 -7.15 9.72
C ASP A 356 16.45 -8.03 9.74
N SER A 357 16.27 -9.36 9.73
CA SER A 357 17.39 -10.30 9.70
C SER A 357 18.25 -10.17 8.44
N LYS A 358 17.63 -9.90 7.28
CA LYS A 358 18.34 -9.64 6.02
C LYS A 358 19.13 -8.34 6.07
N ARG A 359 18.52 -7.26 6.56
CA ARG A 359 19.23 -5.99 6.75
C ARG A 359 20.43 -6.16 7.68
N LYS A 360 20.27 -6.80 8.84
CA LYS A 360 21.38 -7.05 9.80
C LYS A 360 22.58 -7.78 9.20
N ILE A 361 22.38 -8.67 8.23
CA ILE A 361 23.47 -9.33 7.52
C ILE A 361 24.28 -8.29 6.73
N LEU A 362 23.60 -7.44 5.96
CA LEU A 362 24.21 -6.42 5.09
C LEU A 362 24.75 -5.20 5.85
N GLU A 363 24.17 -4.89 7.01
CA GLU A 363 24.54 -3.78 7.89
C GLU A 363 25.72 -4.13 8.82
N ASN A 364 26.27 -5.34 8.73
CA ASN A 364 27.39 -5.76 9.57
C ASN A 364 28.66 -4.91 9.27
N PRO A 365 29.17 -4.11 10.23
CA PRO A 365 30.33 -3.24 10.01
C PRO A 365 31.61 -3.98 9.58
N GLU A 366 31.77 -5.25 9.98
CA GLU A 366 32.94 -6.05 9.61
C GLU A 366 33.00 -6.31 8.10
N LEU A 367 31.87 -6.24 7.38
CA LEU A 367 31.85 -6.37 5.91
C LEU A 367 32.54 -5.21 5.19
N TYR A 368 32.64 -4.06 5.84
CA TYR A 368 33.14 -2.79 5.27
C TYR A 368 34.47 -2.36 5.84
N ARG A 369 35.08 -3.19 6.70
CA ARG A 369 36.41 -2.92 7.26
C ARG A 369 37.42 -2.83 6.13
N LYS A 370 38.18 -1.73 6.07
CA LYS A 370 39.25 -1.49 5.09
C LYS A 370 40.43 -2.45 5.32
N LYS A 371 40.25 -3.72 4.96
CA LYS A 371 41.29 -4.75 4.97
C LYS A 371 41.67 -5.06 3.53
N LYS A 372 42.96 -5.13 3.23
CA LYS A 372 43.43 -5.67 1.95
C LYS A 372 43.04 -7.14 1.89
N MET A 373 42.02 -7.46 1.11
CA MET A 373 41.59 -8.83 0.83
C MET A 373 42.07 -9.27 -0.55
N THR A 374 42.51 -10.51 -0.65
CA THR A 374 42.74 -11.20 -1.91
C THR A 374 41.41 -11.43 -2.65
N SER A 375 41.48 -11.66 -3.97
CA SER A 375 40.28 -12.00 -4.77
C SER A 375 39.55 -13.24 -4.23
N LYS A 376 40.30 -14.24 -3.74
CA LYS A 376 39.74 -15.47 -3.16
C LYS A 376 38.97 -15.22 -1.86
N GLU A 377 39.51 -14.36 -0.98
CA GLU A 377 38.84 -13.97 0.27
C GLU A 377 37.57 -13.17 0.00
N ARG A 378 37.59 -12.26 -0.96
CA ARG A 378 36.40 -11.50 -1.38
C ARG A 378 35.29 -12.44 -1.86
N LYS A 379 35.61 -13.36 -2.79
CA LYS A 379 34.65 -14.36 -3.27
C LYS A 379 34.08 -15.20 -2.13
N ARG A 380 34.91 -15.66 -1.20
CA ARG A 380 34.44 -16.44 -0.04
C ARG A 380 33.47 -15.64 0.83
N ARG A 381 33.79 -14.37 1.12
CA ARG A 381 32.91 -13.46 1.87
C ARG A 381 31.58 -13.27 1.14
N ASP A 382 31.63 -12.98 -0.16
CA ASP A 382 30.41 -12.73 -0.96
C ASP A 382 29.52 -13.98 -1.00
N SER A 383 30.11 -15.17 -1.16
CA SER A 383 29.38 -16.44 -1.07
C SER A 383 28.74 -16.66 0.31
N GLN A 384 29.43 -16.31 1.39
CA GLN A 384 28.88 -16.40 2.75
C GLN A 384 27.71 -15.44 2.96
N ILE A 385 27.80 -14.21 2.45
CA ILE A 385 26.71 -13.24 2.50
C ILE A 385 25.51 -13.78 1.73
N VAL A 386 25.71 -14.25 0.50
CA VAL A 386 24.63 -14.82 -0.33
C VAL A 386 23.98 -16.02 0.36
N GLU A 387 24.77 -16.90 0.98
CA GLU A 387 24.24 -18.04 1.73
C GLU A 387 23.38 -17.58 2.91
N GLN A 388 23.86 -16.62 3.72
CA GLN A 388 23.08 -16.09 4.85
C GLN A 388 21.79 -15.39 4.38
N MET A 389 21.88 -14.58 3.33
CA MET A 389 20.73 -13.88 2.73
C MET A 389 19.70 -14.84 2.13
N SER A 390 20.13 -15.97 1.58
CA SER A 390 19.23 -17.00 1.04
C SER A 390 18.40 -17.71 2.12
N LYS A 391 18.95 -17.82 3.34
CA LYS A 391 18.30 -18.46 4.49
C LYS A 391 17.38 -17.51 5.25
N ALA A 392 17.68 -16.21 5.23
CA ALA A 392 16.86 -15.20 5.89
C ALA A 392 15.52 -14.96 5.12
N PRO A 393 14.40 -14.72 5.83
CA PRO A 393 13.09 -14.51 5.22
C PRO A 393 12.92 -13.11 4.62
N GLY A 394 11.94 -12.99 3.72
CA GLY A 394 11.51 -11.73 3.14
C GLY A 394 12.28 -11.28 1.90
N LYS A 395 11.78 -10.26 1.22
CA LYS A 395 12.39 -9.56 0.09
C LYS A 395 12.77 -8.15 0.53
N LEU A 396 14.00 -7.73 0.21
CA LEU A 396 14.40 -6.34 0.41
C LEU A 396 13.96 -5.57 -0.83
N ASP A 397 13.11 -4.57 -0.63
CA ASP A 397 12.70 -3.66 -1.69
C ASP A 397 12.29 -2.28 -1.16
N HIS A 398 11.91 -1.37 -2.05
CA HIS A 398 11.04 -0.27 -1.65
C HIS A 398 9.63 -0.81 -1.41
N ALA A 399 9.02 -0.37 -0.31
CA ALA A 399 7.75 -0.90 0.14
C ALA A 399 6.76 0.23 0.40
N SER A 400 5.66 0.21 -0.34
CA SER A 400 4.68 1.28 -0.33
C SER A 400 3.27 0.74 -0.21
N ILE A 401 2.44 1.47 0.54
CA ILE A 401 1.03 1.17 0.75
C ILE A 401 0.23 2.47 0.82
N VAL A 402 -0.98 2.45 0.27
CA VAL A 402 -1.96 3.54 0.42
C VAL A 402 -3.35 2.94 0.64
N ALA A 403 -4.10 3.46 1.60
CA ALA A 403 -5.38 2.91 2.02
C ALA A 403 -6.45 3.98 2.20
N TYR A 404 -7.70 3.60 1.95
CA TYR A 404 -8.90 4.40 2.13
C TYR A 404 -10.00 3.57 2.82
N GLU A 405 -10.53 4.10 3.92
CA GLU A 405 -11.72 3.56 4.57
C GLU A 405 -12.98 4.16 3.93
N VAL A 406 -13.79 3.28 3.33
CA VAL A 406 -14.93 3.65 2.48
C VAL A 406 -16.07 4.22 3.31
N GLY A 407 -16.60 5.37 2.90
CA GLY A 407 -17.78 5.96 3.53
C GLY A 407 -18.06 7.39 3.08
N ILE A 408 -19.16 7.96 3.57
CA ILE A 408 -19.52 9.36 3.35
C ILE A 408 -18.95 10.21 4.49
N CYS A 409 -18.02 11.11 4.17
CA CYS A 409 -17.44 12.03 5.15
C CYS A 409 -18.48 13.01 5.68
N GLY A 410 -18.54 13.14 7.01
CA GLY A 410 -19.42 14.10 7.71
C GLY A 410 -20.77 13.54 8.12
N GLU A 411 -21.11 12.29 7.78
CA GLU A 411 -22.26 11.57 8.38
C GLU A 411 -21.88 10.90 9.71
N ASP A 412 -20.58 10.77 9.99
CA ASP A 412 -20.02 10.05 11.14
C ASP A 412 -20.11 10.81 12.48
N GLU A 413 -20.56 12.07 12.50
CA GLU A 413 -20.75 12.80 13.77
C GLU A 413 -22.23 12.84 14.21
N GLU A 414 -23.20 12.88 13.28
CA GLU A 414 -24.60 13.09 13.63
C GLU A 414 -25.41 11.78 13.75
N GLU A 415 -25.18 10.77 12.89
CA GLU A 415 -26.02 9.56 12.91
C GLU A 415 -25.66 8.59 14.04
N GLU A 416 -24.38 8.43 14.38
CA GLU A 416 -23.97 7.59 15.53
C GLU A 416 -24.44 8.20 16.87
N GLU A 417 -24.39 9.53 17.01
CA GLU A 417 -24.92 10.22 18.18
C GLU A 417 -26.45 10.05 18.27
N ILE A 418 -27.17 10.15 17.14
CA ILE A 418 -28.62 9.94 17.09
C ILE A 418 -29.02 8.49 17.38
N VAL A 419 -28.26 7.49 16.92
CA VAL A 419 -28.54 6.07 17.18
C VAL A 419 -28.29 5.73 18.66
N LEU A 420 -27.18 6.19 19.25
CA LEU A 420 -26.88 6.00 20.67
C LEU A 420 -27.90 6.72 21.58
N ILE A 421 -28.39 7.90 21.19
CA ILE A 421 -29.46 8.63 21.90
C ILE A 421 -30.81 7.92 21.77
N LYS A 422 -31.09 7.24 20.66
CA LYS A 422 -32.34 6.48 20.47
C LYS A 422 -32.35 5.18 21.28
N GLU A 423 -31.22 4.47 21.35
CA GLU A 423 -31.12 3.23 22.12
C GLU A 423 -31.21 3.50 23.63
N SER A 424 -30.54 4.56 24.12
CA SER A 424 -30.59 4.96 25.54
C SER A 424 -31.97 5.46 26.01
N ASN A 425 -32.80 6.01 25.10
CA ASN A 425 -34.16 6.46 25.43
C ASN A 425 -35.25 5.37 25.29
N SER A 426 -34.90 4.18 24.79
CA SER A 426 -35.87 3.09 24.53
C SER A 426 -36.08 2.12 25.71
N VAL A 427 -35.29 2.22 26.78
CA VAL A 427 -35.47 1.38 27.99
C VAL A 427 -36.47 2.04 28.95
N LYS A 428 -37.76 1.88 28.69
CA LYS A 428 -38.81 2.04 29.71
C LYS A 428 -39.12 0.68 30.35
N VAL A 429 -38.75 0.59 31.63
CA VAL A 429 -39.01 -0.53 32.53
C VAL A 429 -40.51 -0.83 32.61
N SER A 430 -40.92 -2.00 32.14
CA SER A 430 -42.20 -2.62 32.46
C SER A 430 -42.01 -3.50 33.70
N THR A 431 -42.57 -3.07 34.83
CA THR A 431 -42.68 -3.85 36.08
C THR A 431 -43.63 -5.05 35.89
N PRO A 432 -43.28 -6.27 36.33
CA PRO A 432 -44.23 -7.36 36.45
C PRO A 432 -44.89 -7.37 37.85
N ASN A 433 -46.21 -7.47 37.89
CA ASN A 433 -47.00 -7.79 39.07
C ASN A 433 -46.82 -9.27 39.42
N ILE A 434 -46.47 -9.58 40.68
CA ILE A 434 -46.65 -10.91 41.28
C ILE A 434 -47.22 -10.71 42.69
N ASP A 435 -48.45 -11.19 42.88
CA ASP A 435 -49.11 -11.43 44.16
C ASP A 435 -48.52 -12.66 44.85
N CYS A 436 -48.36 -12.62 46.18
CA CYS A 436 -48.89 -13.61 47.14
C CYS A 436 -48.38 -13.40 48.59
N SER A 437 -49.33 -13.03 49.46
CA SER A 437 -49.66 -13.53 50.82
C SER A 437 -48.59 -13.93 51.88
N GLU A 438 -48.76 -13.26 53.04
CA GLU A 438 -48.71 -13.74 54.45
C GLU A 438 -47.41 -14.28 55.09
N SER A 439 -46.89 -13.59 56.12
CA SER A 439 -47.15 -13.90 57.55
C SER A 439 -46.21 -13.18 58.55
N SER A 440 -46.84 -12.63 59.60
CA SER A 440 -46.41 -12.33 60.99
C SER A 440 -44.92 -12.27 61.41
N SER A 441 -44.52 -11.17 62.09
CA SER A 441 -44.37 -11.08 63.57
C SER A 441 -43.33 -10.02 64.04
N SER A 442 -43.71 -9.24 65.08
CA SER A 442 -42.92 -8.64 66.22
C SER A 442 -41.47 -8.14 66.00
N SER A 443 -40.94 -7.06 66.59
CA SER A 443 -41.32 -6.14 67.67
C SER A 443 -40.17 -5.12 67.89
N ASN A 444 -40.53 -3.90 68.34
CA ASN A 444 -39.86 -3.04 69.34
C ASN A 444 -38.46 -2.39 69.14
N HIS A 445 -38.47 -1.06 69.36
CA HIS A 445 -37.46 -0.16 69.97
C HIS A 445 -36.06 -0.06 69.29
N GLU A 446 -35.35 1.07 69.18
CA GLU A 446 -35.38 2.37 69.84
C GLU A 446 -34.61 3.41 68.98
N LYS A 447 -34.71 4.68 69.36
CA LYS A 447 -34.14 5.86 68.68
C LYS A 447 -32.61 5.93 68.83
N ASP A 448 -31.91 6.49 67.83
CA ASP A 448 -30.96 7.59 68.07
C ASP A 448 -30.51 8.31 66.78
N LEU A 449 -30.20 9.59 66.97
CA LEU A 449 -29.98 10.65 65.98
C LEU A 449 -28.68 10.51 65.18
N PHE A 450 -28.65 10.98 63.92
CA PHE A 450 -27.74 12.03 63.38
C PHE A 450 -27.99 12.27 61.87
N HIS A 451 -27.73 13.49 61.42
CA HIS A 451 -28.23 14.16 60.20
C HIS A 451 -27.37 13.93 58.92
N PRO A 452 -27.71 14.51 57.75
CA PRO A 452 -27.63 13.88 56.43
C PRO A 452 -26.31 14.12 55.70
N ASN A 453 -25.96 13.23 54.77
CA ASN A 453 -25.02 13.55 53.70
C ASN A 453 -25.58 13.17 52.34
N SER A 454 -25.68 14.19 51.50
CA SER A 454 -25.95 14.21 50.08
C SER A 454 -24.99 13.31 49.30
N ILE A 455 -25.53 12.47 48.42
CA ILE A 455 -24.76 11.75 47.40
C ILE A 455 -24.71 12.64 46.15
N SER A 456 -23.51 13.09 45.82
CA SER A 456 -23.17 13.82 44.61
C SER A 456 -22.74 12.87 43.49
N ILE A 457 -23.19 13.19 42.28
CA ILE A 457 -22.93 12.52 41.01
C ILE A 457 -21.46 12.73 40.59
N PRO A 458 -20.69 11.70 40.19
CA PRO A 458 -19.35 11.91 39.65
C PRO A 458 -19.39 12.29 38.17
N VAL A 459 -18.82 13.45 37.88
CA VAL A 459 -18.49 13.97 36.55
C VAL A 459 -17.31 13.18 35.97
N PHE A 460 -17.49 12.52 34.83
CA PHE A 460 -16.39 11.91 34.08
C PHE A 460 -15.61 13.00 33.31
N LYS A 461 -14.29 13.06 33.56
CA LYS A 461 -13.35 13.95 32.88
C LYS A 461 -12.72 13.26 31.67
N LYS A 462 -12.62 14.01 30.58
CA LYS A 462 -11.88 13.70 29.34
C LYS A 462 -10.43 13.28 29.61
N SER A 463 -9.98 12.16 29.04
CA SER A 463 -8.57 11.75 28.99
C SER A 463 -8.02 11.86 27.56
N ASN A 464 -6.96 12.66 27.40
CA ASN A 464 -6.16 12.80 26.17
C ASN A 464 -5.27 11.56 25.94
N PRO A 465 -5.13 11.04 24.70
CA PRO A 465 -4.13 10.02 24.39
C PRO A 465 -2.84 10.69 23.91
N LYS A 466 -1.94 10.97 24.84
CA LYS A 466 -0.50 11.09 24.56
C LYS A 466 0.24 10.34 25.64
N LYS A 467 0.59 9.07 25.36
CA LYS A 467 1.71 8.29 25.95
C LYS A 467 1.48 6.79 25.72
N PHE A 468 1.89 6.26 24.57
CA PHE A 468 2.16 4.81 24.46
C PHE A 468 3.29 4.45 23.47
N PHE A 469 4.27 5.36 23.29
CA PHE A 469 5.56 5.02 22.68
C PHE A 469 6.70 5.25 23.68
N SER A 470 6.67 4.53 24.80
CA SER A 470 7.80 4.48 25.74
C SER A 470 7.70 3.29 26.70
N LYS A 471 7.71 2.04 26.21
CA LYS A 471 7.95 0.86 27.06
C LYS A 471 8.24 -0.40 26.24
N LEU A 472 9.38 -0.43 25.55
CA LEU A 472 10.11 -1.66 25.20
C LEU A 472 11.53 -1.31 24.76
N ARG A 473 12.28 -0.74 25.70
CA ARG A 473 13.73 -0.64 25.64
C ARG A 473 14.21 -0.97 27.04
N ASN A 474 14.56 -2.24 27.27
CA ASN A 474 15.52 -2.71 28.27
C ASN A 474 15.59 -4.23 28.29
N SER A 475 16.48 -4.76 27.46
CA SER A 475 17.22 -6.00 27.74
C SER A 475 18.65 -5.83 27.21
N ALA A 476 19.45 -5.03 27.91
CA ALA A 476 20.91 -5.15 27.94
C ALA A 476 21.48 -4.32 29.10
N ALA A 477 22.45 -4.90 29.80
CA ALA A 477 22.94 -4.54 31.12
C ALA A 477 23.57 -3.14 31.28
N THR A 478 23.44 -2.62 32.51
CA THR A 478 24.22 -1.53 33.13
C THR A 478 25.71 -1.92 33.32
N PRO A 479 26.68 -0.98 33.40
CA PRO A 479 26.79 -0.09 34.57
C PRO A 479 27.28 1.37 34.40
N THR A 480 26.85 2.17 35.38
CA THR A 480 27.52 3.29 36.10
C THR A 480 27.66 4.71 35.50
N SER A 481 26.81 5.60 36.04
CA SER A 481 27.13 6.90 36.70
C SER A 481 27.17 8.21 35.87
N PRO A 482 26.82 9.37 36.47
CA PRO A 482 25.83 10.30 35.88
C PRO A 482 26.33 11.75 35.66
N VAL A 483 25.78 12.48 34.66
CA VAL A 483 25.70 13.95 34.66
C VAL A 483 24.45 14.44 33.90
N SER A 484 23.83 15.49 34.46
CA SER A 484 22.54 16.16 34.20
C SER A 484 22.36 16.83 32.81
N PRO A 485 21.12 17.25 32.43
CA PRO A 485 20.75 17.58 31.05
C PRO A 485 20.93 19.07 30.69
N LEU A 486 21.37 19.33 29.46
CA LEU A 486 21.30 20.65 28.83
C LEU A 486 20.41 20.60 27.58
N THR A 487 19.42 21.47 27.59
CA THR A 487 18.52 21.86 26.51
C THR A 487 19.27 22.28 25.25
N PHE A 488 18.84 21.81 24.08
CA PHE A 488 19.26 22.38 22.80
C PHE A 488 18.05 22.79 21.94
N SER A 489 17.96 24.09 21.74
CA SER A 489 17.16 24.81 20.76
C SER A 489 17.76 24.68 19.37
N LEU A 490 16.91 24.47 18.36
CA LEU A 490 17.22 24.57 16.94
C LEU A 490 17.58 26.01 16.54
N PRO A 491 18.64 26.26 15.74
CA PRO A 491 18.82 27.54 15.10
C PRO A 491 18.38 27.53 13.63
N PHE A 492 17.63 28.59 13.31
CA PHE A 492 17.34 29.13 11.99
C PHE A 492 18.61 29.35 11.15
N LEU A 493 18.56 29.03 9.85
CA LEU A 493 19.62 29.38 8.90
C LEU A 493 19.24 30.63 8.09
N HIS A 494 20.02 31.70 8.27
CA HIS A 494 19.99 32.91 7.43
C HIS A 494 20.85 32.72 6.17
N LYS A 495 20.28 33.08 5.00
CA LYS A 495 21.00 33.31 3.75
C LYS A 495 22.04 34.43 3.88
N LYS A 496 23.27 34.19 3.42
CA LYS A 496 24.13 35.25 2.85
C LYS A 496 24.90 34.73 1.63
N ASN A 497 24.79 35.50 0.56
CA ASN A 497 25.60 35.42 -0.65
C ASN A 497 27.05 35.83 -0.37
N SER A 498 28.01 35.11 -0.93
CA SER A 498 29.26 35.70 -1.39
C SER A 498 29.88 34.85 -2.51
N SER A 499 29.95 35.46 -3.69
CA SER A 499 30.77 35.06 -4.83
C SER A 499 32.26 34.96 -4.46
N LYS A 500 32.97 33.95 -4.98
CA LYS A 500 34.33 34.09 -5.54
C LYS A 500 34.83 32.80 -6.24
N HIS A 501 35.18 33.03 -7.51
CA HIS A 501 36.13 32.36 -8.41
C HIS A 501 36.43 30.85 -8.36
N PHE A 502 36.24 30.28 -9.56
CA PHE A 502 36.78 29.04 -10.12
C PHE A 502 38.30 28.85 -9.92
N HIS A 503 38.67 27.62 -9.58
CA HIS A 503 39.80 26.93 -10.21
C HIS A 503 39.44 25.46 -10.43
N SER A 504 39.67 25.02 -11.67
CA SER A 504 39.47 23.69 -12.23
C SER A 504 40.44 22.66 -11.66
N VAL A 505 39.91 21.53 -11.18
CA VAL A 505 40.63 20.26 -11.11
C VAL A 505 39.68 19.17 -11.60
N GLU A 506 40.03 18.57 -12.73
CA GLU A 506 39.42 17.33 -13.23
C GLU A 506 39.66 16.22 -12.20
N GLU A 507 38.60 15.58 -11.73
CA GLU A 507 38.72 14.34 -10.96
C GLU A 507 37.86 13.26 -11.62
N SER A 508 38.57 12.24 -12.08
CA SER A 508 38.15 11.11 -12.89
C SER A 508 37.01 10.30 -12.27
N GLU A 509 35.99 10.02 -13.08
CA GLU A 509 34.91 9.08 -12.81
C GLU A 509 35.45 7.70 -12.40
N ALA A 510 35.17 7.31 -11.15
CA ALA A 510 35.37 5.95 -10.68
C ALA A 510 34.25 5.07 -11.26
N LYS A 511 34.62 4.22 -12.23
CA LYS A 511 33.77 3.21 -12.85
C LYS A 511 33.09 2.33 -11.80
N THR A 512 31.76 2.27 -11.87
CA THR A 512 30.91 1.28 -11.22
C THR A 512 31.22 -0.13 -11.77
N PRO A 513 31.24 -1.18 -10.93
CA PRO A 513 31.53 -2.53 -11.39
C PRO A 513 30.33 -3.12 -12.14
N VAL A 514 30.61 -3.55 -13.37
CA VAL A 514 29.72 -4.31 -14.26
C VAL A 514 29.47 -5.70 -13.67
N SER A 515 28.20 -6.10 -13.60
CA SER A 515 27.76 -7.45 -13.24
C SER A 515 28.27 -8.50 -14.24
N PRO A 516 28.61 -9.73 -13.79
CA PRO A 516 29.24 -10.73 -14.65
C PRO A 516 28.28 -11.28 -15.70
N THR A 517 28.62 -11.06 -16.97
CA THR A 517 28.09 -11.77 -18.14
C THR A 517 28.33 -13.27 -18.04
N SER A 518 27.26 -14.05 -18.21
CA SER A 518 27.29 -15.50 -18.42
C SER A 518 28.01 -15.87 -19.75
N PRO A 519 28.68 -17.03 -19.83
CA PRO A 519 29.46 -17.41 -21.00
C PRO A 519 28.57 -17.81 -22.19
N ASN A 520 28.97 -17.33 -23.38
CA ASN A 520 28.42 -17.63 -24.69
C ASN A 520 28.23 -19.14 -24.94
N LEU A 521 27.01 -19.53 -25.31
CA LEU A 521 26.74 -20.75 -26.08
C LEU A 521 26.48 -20.36 -27.55
N PRO A 522 26.95 -21.13 -28.54
CA PRO A 522 26.88 -20.75 -29.95
C PRO A 522 25.47 -20.95 -30.53
N TYR A 523 24.93 -19.90 -31.17
CA TYR A 523 23.74 -19.94 -32.02
C TYR A 523 24.03 -20.67 -33.34
N PRO A 524 23.17 -21.58 -33.81
CA PRO A 524 23.19 -22.04 -35.19
C PRO A 524 22.29 -21.16 -36.08
N ASN A 525 22.94 -20.53 -37.07
CA ASN A 525 22.49 -20.10 -38.40
C ASN A 525 21.04 -19.67 -38.67
N ASN A 526 20.96 -18.41 -39.11
CA ASN A 526 19.91 -17.76 -39.89
C ASN A 526 19.35 -18.58 -41.07
N GLN A 527 18.02 -18.67 -41.16
CA GLN A 527 17.28 -18.52 -42.41
C GLN A 527 16.00 -17.69 -42.19
N PRO A 528 15.62 -16.79 -43.12
CA PRO A 528 14.50 -15.88 -42.93
C PRO A 528 13.18 -16.50 -43.37
N PHE A 529 12.13 -16.41 -42.53
CA PHE A 529 10.75 -16.64 -42.94
C PHE A 529 10.01 -15.31 -43.06
N TYR A 530 9.52 -15.05 -44.27
CA TYR A 530 8.56 -14.01 -44.63
C TYR A 530 7.18 -14.30 -44.01
N TYR A 531 6.57 -13.32 -43.34
CA TYR A 531 5.11 -13.13 -43.23
C TYR A 531 4.87 -11.65 -42.94
N GLN A 532 4.59 -10.82 -43.95
CA GLN A 532 3.29 -10.54 -44.59
C GLN A 532 2.30 -9.84 -43.64
N THR A 533 2.32 -8.52 -43.75
CA THR A 533 1.37 -7.55 -43.20
C THR A 533 -0.03 -7.76 -43.78
N PHE A 534 -1.06 -7.79 -42.93
CA PHE A 534 -2.44 -7.58 -43.34
C PHE A 534 -3.10 -6.53 -42.45
N SER A 535 -3.30 -5.36 -43.04
CA SER A 535 -4.30 -4.37 -42.66
C SER A 535 -5.68 -4.86 -43.07
N TYR A 536 -6.72 -4.66 -42.26
CA TYR A 536 -8.08 -4.46 -42.78
C TYR A 536 -8.90 -3.58 -41.83
N GLU A 537 -9.22 -2.39 -42.34
CA GLU A 537 -10.38 -1.59 -41.95
C GLU A 537 -11.66 -2.19 -42.55
N SER A 538 -12.76 -2.06 -41.79
CA SER A 538 -14.15 -1.77 -42.21
C SER A 538 -14.82 -2.58 -43.33
N ALA A 539 -15.92 -3.29 -42.99
CA ALA A 539 -17.25 -3.14 -43.62
C ALA A 539 -18.32 -4.07 -43.00
N VAL A 540 -19.47 -3.45 -42.69
CA VAL A 540 -20.81 -3.98 -42.31
C VAL A 540 -21.02 -4.42 -40.87
#